data_AF-A0AA91KLV1-F1
#
_entry.id   AF-A0AA91KLV1-F1
#
_cell.length_a   1.000
_cell.length_b   1.000
_cell.length_c   1.000
_cell.angle_alpha   90.00
_cell.angle_beta   90.00
_cell.angle_gamma   90.00
#
_symmetry.space_group_name_H-M   'P 1'
#
loop_
_entity.id
_entity.type
_entity.pdbx_description
1 polymer ?
#
loop_
_entity_poly.entity_id
_entity_poly.type
_entity_poly.pdbx_seq_one_letter_code
_entity_poly.pdbx_strand_id
1 'polypeptide(L)' 'MTADKKPETTVTVEKRSNGKWCFVVKYRGVTHPAQGNFSSMLQAQAIGQSVLKALEKQR' A
#
# COMPACT_ATOMS: atom_id res chain seq x y z
N MET A 1 11.46 3.34 -26.59
CA MET A 1 11.75 2.64 -25.33
C MET A 1 10.51 2.77 -24.46
N THR A 2 9.94 1.64 -24.07
CA THR A 2 8.66 1.52 -23.36
C THR A 2 8.69 2.30 -22.07
N ALA A 3 7.76 3.26 -21.94
CA ALA A 3 7.47 3.89 -20.67
C ALA A 3 6.87 2.81 -19.75
N ASP A 4 7.76 2.06 -19.09
CA ASP A 4 7.46 1.24 -17.92
C ASP A 4 7.13 2.21 -16.79
N LYS A 5 5.99 2.89 -16.96
CA LYS A 5 5.39 3.84 -16.04
C LYS A 5 4.83 3.01 -14.91
N LYS A 6 5.71 2.27 -14.21
CA LYS A 6 5.41 1.68 -12.92
C LYS A 6 4.77 2.81 -12.13
N PRO A 7 3.55 2.65 -11.62
CA PRO A 7 2.95 3.70 -10.84
C PRO A 7 3.95 3.99 -9.71
N GLU A 8 4.48 5.22 -9.69
CA GLU A 8 5.42 5.69 -8.66
C GLU A 8 4.87 5.40 -7.25
N THR A 9 3.55 5.20 -7.17
CA THR A 9 2.85 4.72 -6.00
C THR A 9 2.20 3.34 -6.19
N THR A 10 2.56 2.37 -5.35
CA THR A 10 1.96 1.02 -5.35
C THR A 10 1.54 0.64 -3.93
N VAL A 11 0.37 0.02 -3.79
CA VAL A 11 -0.09 -0.58 -2.54
C VAL A 11 -0.03 -2.09 -2.66
N THR A 12 0.76 -2.73 -1.81
CA THR A 12 0.85 -4.19 -1.73
C THR A 12 0.15 -4.64 -0.46
N VAL A 13 -0.75 -5.62 -0.55
CA VAL A 13 -1.45 -6.18 0.61
C VAL A 13 -0.89 -7.58 0.86
N GLU A 14 -0.41 -7.81 2.08
CA GLU A 14 0.23 -9.07 2.47
C GLU A 14 -0.43 -9.64 3.71
N LYS A 15 -0.53 -10.98 3.76
CA LYS A 15 -1.01 -11.70 4.93
C LYS A 15 0.18 -12.04 5.82
N ARG A 16 0.17 -11.57 7.06
CA ARG A 16 1.17 -11.92 8.07
C ARG A 16 0.97 -13.35 8.57
N SER A 17 2.05 -13.91 9.10
CA SER A 17 2.08 -15.24 9.74
C SER A 17 1.08 -15.38 10.91
N ASN A 18 0.66 -14.25 11.51
CA ASN A 18 -0.36 -14.21 12.56
C ASN A 18 -1.81 -14.24 12.01
N GLY A 19 -2.01 -14.55 10.73
CA GLY A 19 -3.33 -14.57 10.08
C GLY A 19 -3.94 -13.18 9.82
N LYS A 20 -3.27 -12.11 10.24
CA LYS A 20 -3.66 -10.71 10.01
C LYS A 20 -3.18 -10.21 8.66
N TRP A 21 -3.83 -9.16 8.17
CA TRP A 21 -3.53 -8.51 6.90
C TRP A 21 -2.86 -7.16 7.13
N CYS A 22 -1.90 -6.84 6.29
CA CYS A 22 -1.13 -5.60 6.34
C CYS A 22 -1.01 -5.05 4.93
N PHE A 23 -0.77 -3.75 4.81
CA PHE A 23 -0.46 -3.16 3.52
C PHE A 23 0.87 -2.41 3.59
N VAL A 24 1.59 -2.43 2.48
CA VAL A 24 2.83 -1.71 2.24
C VAL A 24 2.54 -0.69 1.14
N VAL A 25 2.87 0.57 1.39
CA VAL A 25 2.74 1.62 0.36
C VAL A 25 4.14 1.99 -0.10
N LYS A 26 4.43 1.80 -1.39
CA LYS A 26 5.57 2.45 -2.03
C LYS A 26 5.09 3.74 -2.64
N TYR A 27 5.72 4.87 -2.33
CA TYR A 27 5.45 6.17 -2.95
C TYR A 27 6.75 6.86 -3.35
N ARG A 28 6.90 7.16 -4.63
CA ARG A 28 8.06 7.87 -5.20
C ARG A 28 9.42 7.30 -4.78
N GLY A 29 9.54 5.97 -4.77
CA GLY A 29 10.76 5.29 -4.34
C GLY A 29 10.92 5.16 -2.82
N VAL A 30 10.06 5.78 -2.02
CA VAL A 30 10.00 5.57 -0.57
C VAL A 30 9.08 4.40 -0.27
N THR A 31 9.62 3.35 0.34
CA THR A 31 8.80 2.23 0.85
C THR A 31 8.37 2.56 2.25
N HIS A 32 7.08 2.84 2.45
CA HIS A 32 6.50 2.95 3.78
C HIS A 32 6.38 1.56 4.39
N PRO A 33 6.70 1.39 5.69
CA PRO A 33 6.66 0.10 6.35
C PRO A 33 5.26 -0.52 6.31
N ALA A 34 5.19 -1.85 6.43
CA ALA A 34 3.92 -2.58 6.45
C ALA A 34 3.05 -2.11 7.62
N GLN A 35 2.01 -1.35 7.30
CA GLN A 35 1.11 -0.75 8.28
C GLN A 35 -0.17 -1.56 8.45
N GLY A 36 -0.66 -1.55 9.69
CA GLY A 36 -1.89 -2.19 10.11
C GLY A 36 -1.76 -3.65 10.50
N ASN A 37 -2.82 -4.16 11.12
CA ASN A 37 -2.95 -5.54 11.58
C ASN A 37 -4.43 -5.95 11.42
N PHE A 38 -4.90 -5.85 10.18
CA PHE A 38 -6.31 -5.98 9.84
C PHE A 38 -6.77 -7.43 9.91
N SER A 39 -8.03 -7.65 10.26
CA SER A 39 -8.62 -8.99 10.29
C SER A 39 -9.05 -9.47 8.90
N SER A 40 -9.19 -8.55 7.94
CA SER A 40 -9.69 -8.84 6.59
C SER A 40 -8.82 -8.20 5.50
N MET A 41 -8.61 -8.93 4.40
CA MET A 41 -7.89 -8.44 3.21
C MET A 41 -8.51 -7.15 2.66
N LEU A 42 -9.84 -7.14 2.55
CA LEU A 42 -10.59 -5.99 2.03
C LEU A 42 -10.31 -4.71 2.84
N GLN A 43 -10.17 -4.85 4.17
CA GLN A 43 -9.89 -3.73 5.06
C GLN A 43 -8.46 -3.22 4.84
N ALA A 44 -7.47 -4.11 4.75
CA ALA A 44 -6.09 -3.73 4.44
C ALA A 44 -5.98 -3.05 3.07
N GLN A 45 -6.72 -3.53 2.08
CA GLN A 45 -6.73 -2.96 0.73
C GLN A 45 -7.41 -1.58 0.69
N ALA A 46 -8.57 -1.43 1.34
CA ALA A 46 -9.27 -0.15 1.42
C ALA A 46 -8.45 0.93 2.15
N ILE A 47 -7.81 0.58 3.27
CA ILE A 47 -6.95 1.50 4.02
C ILE A 47 -5.70 1.82 3.20
N GLY A 48 -5.03 0.81 2.62
CA GLY A 48 -3.84 1.04 1.80
C GLY A 48 -4.10 1.96 0.60
N GLN A 49 -5.24 1.78 -0.08
CA GLN A 49 -5.69 2.67 -1.15
C GLN A 49 -6.02 4.09 -0.64
N SER A 50 -6.57 4.22 0.56
CA SER A 50 -6.83 5.53 1.17
C SER A 50 -5.54 6.25 1.55
N VAL A 51 -4.54 5.54 2.09
CA VAL A 51 -3.21 6.08 2.40
C VAL A 51 -2.50 6.51 1.13
N LEU A 52 -2.55 5.69 0.08
CA LEU A 52 -2.09 6.04 -1.25
C LEU A 52 -2.68 7.38 -1.72
N LYS A 53 -4.02 7.51 -1.72
CA LYS A 53 -4.70 8.74 -2.13
C LYS A 53 -4.35 9.92 -1.24
N ALA A 54 -4.17 9.72 0.07
CA ALA A 54 -3.77 10.77 0.99
C ALA A 54 -2.35 11.28 0.70
N LEU A 55 -1.41 10.38 0.42
CA LEU A 55 -0.04 10.71 0.00
C LEU A 55 -0.02 11.43 -1.36
N GLU A 56 -0.89 11.04 -2.29
CA GLU A 56 -1.07 11.74 -3.57
C GLU A 56 -1.65 13.15 -3.38
N LYS A 57 -2.59 13.32 -2.43
CA LYS A 57 -3.28 14.58 -2.14
C LYS A 57 -2.48 15.54 -1.26
N GLN A 58 -1.47 15.06 -0.54
CA GLN A 58 -0.55 15.89 0.27
C GLN A 58 0.44 16.72 -0.58
N ARG A 59 0.18 16.88 -1.88
CA ARG A 59 0.93 17.74 -2.82
C ARG A 59 0.24 19.08 -3.04
#